data_AF-A0A930K3L1-F1
#
_entry.id   AF-A0A930K3L1-F1
#
_cell.length_a   1.000
_cell.length_b   1.000
_cell.length_c   1.000
_cell.angle_alpha   90.00
_cell.angle_beta   90.00
_cell.angle_gamma   90.00
#
_symmetry.space_group_name_H-M   'P 1'
#
loop_
_entity.id
_entity.type
_entity.pdbx_description
1 polymer ?
#
loop_
_entity_poly.entity_id
_entity_poly.type
_entity_poly.pdbx_seq_one_letter_code
_entity_poly.pdbx_strand_id
1 'polypeptide(L)' 'PLYDAPVVWVKDASVNPSIAAALLNDKERECFCKDLDATYEKLRAGYKEEQQKVMSLSKARENKLNLFE' A
#
# COMPACT_ATOMS: atom_id res chain seq x y z
N PRO A 1 0.28 3.23 11.82
CA PRO A 1 -1.12 2.99 11.41
C PRO A 1 -2.04 3.90 12.26
N LEU A 2 -3.16 4.39 11.74
CA LEU A 2 -4.04 5.34 12.45
C LEU A 2 -5.30 4.70 13.07
N TYR A 3 -5.55 3.42 12.78
CA TYR A 3 -6.71 2.67 13.23
C TYR A 3 -6.28 1.46 14.06
N ASP A 4 -7.07 1.16 15.10
CA ASP A 4 -6.87 0.00 15.99
C ASP A 4 -7.50 -1.29 15.45
N ALA A 5 -8.39 -1.18 14.47
CA ALA A 5 -9.07 -2.29 13.80
C ALA A 5 -8.39 -2.65 12.47
N PRO A 6 -8.53 -3.91 11.98
CA PRO A 6 -7.94 -4.32 10.70
C PRO A 6 -8.56 -3.53 9.54
N VAL A 7 -7.69 -2.92 8.73
CA VAL A 7 -8.07 -2.21 7.51
C VAL A 7 -7.62 -3.03 6.33
N VAL A 8 -8.51 -3.40 5.42
CA VAL A 8 -8.18 -4.27 4.27
C VAL A 8 -8.39 -3.51 2.96
N TRP A 9 -7.35 -3.44 2.15
CA TRP A 9 -7.46 -3.00 0.75
C TRP A 9 -7.76 -4.18 -0.16
N VAL A 10 -8.73 -4.01 -1.06
CA VAL A 10 -9.17 -5.03 -2.02
C VAL A 10 -9.23 -4.42 -3.41
N LYS A 11 -8.72 -5.15 -4.41
CA LYS A 11 -8.66 -4.67 -5.80
C LYS A 11 -10.04 -4.59 -6.47
N ASP A 12 -10.89 -5.58 -6.24
CA ASP A 12 -12.22 -5.65 -6.83
C ASP A 12 -13.25 -6.23 -5.83
N ALA A 13 -14.52 -5.98 -6.13
CA ALA A 13 -15.62 -6.34 -5.23
C ALA A 13 -15.86 -7.86 -5.12
N SER A 14 -15.33 -8.67 -6.03
CA SER A 14 -15.57 -10.12 -6.04
C SER A 14 -14.90 -10.83 -4.87
N VAL A 15 -13.86 -10.23 -4.29
CA VAL A 15 -13.08 -10.79 -3.17
C VAL A 15 -13.67 -10.41 -1.80
N ASN A 16 -14.51 -9.37 -1.73
CA ASN A 16 -15.10 -8.89 -0.48
C ASN A 16 -15.83 -9.98 0.33
N PRO A 17 -16.66 -10.86 -0.28
CA PRO A 17 -17.37 -11.90 0.48
C PRO A 17 -16.41 -12.89 1.16
N SER A 18 -15.33 -13.27 0.48
CA SER A 18 -14.32 -14.20 1.02
C SER A 18 -13.56 -13.58 2.19
N ILE A 19 -13.20 -12.30 2.08
CA ILE A 19 -12.54 -11.56 3.16
C ILE A 19 -13.48 -11.40 4.35
N ALA A 20 -14.74 -11.06 4.11
CA ALA A 20 -15.74 -10.96 5.16
C ALA A 20 -15.94 -12.30 5.88
N ALA A 21 -15.98 -13.42 5.15
CA ALA A 21 -16.09 -14.74 5.75
C ALA A 21 -14.89 -15.07 6.66
N ALA A 22 -13.67 -14.79 6.20
CA ALA A 22 -12.45 -15.00 6.99
C ALA A 22 -12.40 -14.12 8.26
N LEU A 23 -12.88 -12.86 8.17
CA LEU A 23 -12.91 -11.94 9.31
C LEU A 23 -14.00 -12.29 10.34
N LEU A 24 -15.13 -12.85 9.90
CA LEU A 24 -16.23 -13.25 10.78
C LEU A 24 -15.98 -14.61 11.47
N ASN A 25 -15.05 -15.43 10.95
CA ASN A 25 -14.66 -16.68 11.58
C ASN A 25 -13.58 -16.43 12.64
N ASP A 26 -13.92 -16.61 13.92
CA ASP A 26 -12.99 -16.33 15.04
C ASP A 26 -11.65 -17.08 14.97
N LYS A 27 -11.64 -18.29 14.38
CA LYS A 27 -10.40 -19.08 14.25
C LYS A 27 -9.49 -18.55 13.14
N GLU A 28 -10.07 -18.10 12.04
CA GLU A 28 -9.34 -17.63 10.86
C GLU A 28 -8.96 -16.15 10.99
N ARG A 29 -9.78 -15.37 11.69
CA ARG A 29 -9.60 -13.93 11.88
C ARG A 29 -8.21 -13.59 12.41
N GLU A 30 -7.74 -14.27 13.45
CA GLU A 30 -6.45 -13.96 14.06
C GLU A 30 -5.29 -14.24 13.11
N CYS A 31 -5.34 -15.37 12.40
CA CYS A 31 -4.35 -15.75 11.40
C CYS A 31 -4.34 -14.73 10.24
N PHE A 32 -5.53 -14.42 9.72
CA PHE A 32 -5.71 -13.48 8.62
C PHE A 32 -5.19 -12.08 8.96
N CYS A 33 -5.49 -11.55 10.16
CA CYS A 33 -4.99 -10.25 10.59
C CYS A 33 -3.45 -10.23 10.69
N LYS A 34 -2.83 -11.28 11.24
CA LYS A 34 -1.36 -11.37 11.32
C LYS A 34 -0.71 -11.41 9.95
N ASP A 35 -1.25 -12.20 9.03
CA ASP A 35 -0.75 -12.30 7.66
C ASP A 35 -0.91 -10.96 6.90
N LEU A 36 -2.03 -10.27 7.11
CA LEU A 36 -2.30 -8.96 6.54
C LEU A 36 -1.32 -7.90 7.06
N ASP A 37 -1.08 -7.85 8.37
CA ASP A 37 -0.11 -6.93 8.97
C ASP A 37 1.30 -7.18 8.45
N ALA A 38 1.74 -8.44 8.40
CA ALA A 38 3.04 -8.81 7.86
C ALA A 38 3.19 -8.41 6.38
N THR A 39 2.12 -8.57 5.58
CA THR A 39 2.11 -8.16 4.18
C THR A 39 2.24 -6.64 4.05
N TYR A 40 1.50 -5.89 4.86
CA TYR A 40 1.56 -4.42 4.83
C TYR A 40 2.88 -3.87 5.35
N GLU A 41 3.50 -4.49 6.34
CA GLU A 41 4.84 -4.12 6.78
C GLU A 41 5.88 -4.30 5.66
N LYS A 42 5.85 -5.44 4.97
CA LYS A 42 6.73 -5.68 3.82
C LYS A 42 6.52 -4.65 2.71
N LEU A 43 5.27 -4.32 2.38
CA LEU A 43 4.96 -3.31 1.38
C LEU A 43 5.46 -1.92 1.78
N ARG A 44 5.24 -1.49 3.03
CA ARG A 44 5.73 -0.19 3.52
C ARG A 44 7.26 -0.12 3.51
N ALA A 45 7.93 -1.21 3.86
CA ALA A 45 9.38 -1.29 3.82
C ALA A 45 9.91 -1.14 2.37
N GLY A 46 9.35 -1.90 1.42
CA GLY A 46 9.73 -1.81 0.01
C GLY A 46 9.49 -0.43 -0.60
N TYR A 47 8.34 0.19 -0.32
CA TYR A 47 8.04 1.55 -0.82
C TYR A 47 8.99 2.62 -0.27
N LYS A 48 9.54 2.44 0.93
CA LYS A 48 10.52 3.38 1.50
C LYS A 48 11.85 3.31 0.75
N GLU A 49 12.21 2.13 0.24
CA GLU A 49 13.44 1.92 -0.54
C GLU A 49 13.30 2.42 -1.98
N GLU A 50 12.12 2.25 -2.58
CA GLU A 50 11.83 2.64 -3.97
C GLU A 50 11.47 4.13 -4.14
N GLN A 51 11.47 4.91 -3.06
CA GLN A 51 11.11 6.32 -3.13
C GLN A 51 12.06 7.04 -4.10
N GLN A 52 11.55 7.41 -5.27
CA GLN A 52 12.36 7.98 -6.34
C GLN A 52 13.16 9.17 -5.83
N LYS A 53 14.42 9.27 -6.28
CA LYS A 53 15.25 10.44 -6.02
C LYS A 53 14.60 11.67 -6.65
N VAL A 54 13.78 12.34 -5.86
CA VAL A 54 13.16 13.60 -6.22
C VAL A 54 14.29 14.61 -6.36
N MET A 55 14.50 15.11 -7.57
CA MET A 55 15.48 16.17 -7.80
C MET A 55 14.98 17.49 -7.20
N SER A 56 15.91 18.37 -6.82
CA SER A 56 15.53 19.68 -6.30
C SER A 56 14.78 20.49 -7.36
N LEU A 57 13.92 21.38 -6.90
CA LEU A 57 13.07 22.19 -7.76
C LEU A 57 13.87 23.04 -8.76
N SER A 58 15.06 23.53 -8.37
CA SER A 58 15.97 24.24 -9.29
C SER A 58 16.44 23.32 -10.42
N LYS A 59 16.92 22.12 -10.08
CA LYS A 59 17.43 21.15 -11.05
C LYS A 59 16.35 20.66 -12.02
N ALA A 60 15.11 20.54 -11.55
CA ALA A 60 13.96 20.23 -12.41
C ALA A 60 13.63 21.38 -13.39
N ARG A 61 13.76 22.64 -12.96
CA ARG A 61 13.54 23.82 -13.82
C ARG A 61 14.60 23.98 -14.90
N GLU A 62 15.85 23.66 -14.58
CA GLU A 62 16.97 23.68 -15.54
C GLU A 62 16.83 22.60 -16.61
N ASN A 63 16.32 21.41 -16.25
CA ASN A 63 16.06 20.30 -17.17
C ASN A 63 14.77 20.45 -18.01
N LYS A 64 14.30 21.68 -18.22
CA LYS A 64 13.08 21.93 -18.99
C LYS A 64 13.28 21.52 -20.46
N LEU A 65 12.44 20.61 -20.96
CA LEU A 65 12.40 20.27 -22.37
C LEU A 65 11.83 21.44 -23.19
N ASN A 66 12.58 21.92 -24.18
CA ASN A 66 12.07 22.83 -25.21
C ASN A 66 11.54 22.01 -26.38
N LEU A 67 10.23 21.90 -26.47
CA LEU A 67 9.52 21.06 -27.44
C LEU A 67 9.06 21.81 -28.70
N PHE A 68 9.33 23.12 -28.78
CA PHE A 68 8.79 24.00 -29.82
C PHE A 68 9.83 24.99 -30.36
N GLU A 69 11.04 24.51 -30.65
CA GLU A 69 11.88 25.19 -31.65
C GLU A 69 11.40 24.86 -33.06
#